data_AF-A0A259F007-F1
#
_entry.id   AF-A0A259F007-F1
#
_cell.length_a   1.000
_cell.length_b   1.000
_cell.length_c   1.000
_cell.angle_alpha   90.00
_cell.angle_beta   90.00
_cell.angle_gamma   90.00
#
_symmetry.space_group_name_H-M   'P 1'
#
loop_
_entity.id
_entity.type
_entity.pdbx_description
1 polymer ?
#
loop_
_entity_poly.entity_id
_entity_poly.type
_entity_poly.pdbx_seq_one_letter_code
_entity_poly.pdbx_strand_id
1 'polypeptide(L)'
;YVAPLLPWHEACQIFLRLLRQSGEAKDVVAHQGSFQQAPSGKVYQLMRIAVEDDTLFSEISANKYLLSIRFLKSDRDKKPQIVNVDVPFRLTLCQL
;
A
#
# COMPACT_ATOMS: atom_id res chain seq x y z
N TYR A 1 4.03 19.40 -25.63
CA TYR A 1 4.73 20.52 -24.95
C TYR A 1 4.58 20.33 -23.45
N VAL A 2 5.64 19.92 -22.74
CA VAL A 2 5.62 19.63 -21.29
C VAL A 2 6.42 20.63 -20.45
N ALA A 3 7.14 21.55 -21.10
CA ALA A 3 8.10 22.45 -20.46
C ALA A 3 7.55 23.24 -19.24
N PRO A 4 6.31 23.77 -19.24
CA PRO A 4 5.77 24.48 -18.07
C PRO A 4 5.55 23.60 -16.84
N LEU A 5 5.44 22.29 -17.00
CA LEU A 5 5.20 21.33 -15.92
C LEU A 5 6.49 20.76 -15.33
N LEU A 6 7.66 21.05 -15.91
CA LEU A 6 8.94 20.52 -15.44
C LEU A 6 9.26 20.92 -13.99
N PRO A 7 9.10 22.19 -13.56
CA PRO A 7 9.36 22.56 -12.17
C PRO A 7 8.45 21.82 -11.19
N TRP A 8 7.19 21.58 -11.57
CA TRP A 8 6.24 20.81 -10.78
C TRP A 8 6.63 19.33 -10.69
N HIS A 9 7.06 18.74 -11.80
CA HIS A 9 7.56 17.38 -11.84
C HIS A 9 8.74 17.17 -10.89
N GLU A 10 9.72 18.06 -10.93
CA GLU A 10 10.90 18.04 -10.04
C GLU A 10 10.50 18.17 -8.56
N ALA A 11 9.62 19.12 -8.24
CA ALA A 11 9.10 19.29 -6.89
C ALA A 11 8.36 18.04 -6.38
N CYS A 12 7.47 17.46 -7.19
CA CYS A 12 6.76 16.23 -6.85
C CYS A 12 7.71 15.05 -6.65
N GLN A 13 8.75 14.92 -7.48
CA GLN A 13 9.75 13.86 -7.33
C GLN A 13 10.49 13.97 -6.00
N ILE A 14 10.93 15.18 -5.63
CA ILE A 14 11.61 15.42 -4.34
C ILE A 14 10.67 15.11 -3.18
N PHE A 15 9.44 15.65 -3.21
CA PHE A 15 8.45 15.42 -2.16
C PHE A 15 8.13 13.93 -1.98
N LEU A 16 7.83 13.22 -3.08
CA LEU A 16 7.51 11.79 -3.02
C LEU A 16 8.73 10.96 -2.61
N ARG A 17 9.96 11.37 -2.92
CA ARG A 17 11.18 10.71 -2.44
C ARG A 17 11.30 10.83 -0.92
N LEU A 18 11.18 12.05 -0.38
CA LEU A 18 11.25 12.30 1.06
C LEU A 18 10.13 11.58 1.81
N LEU A 19 8.89 11.67 1.31
CA LEU A 19 7.74 10.97 1.89
C LEU A 19 7.96 9.45 1.91
N ARG A 20 8.47 8.84 0.82
CA ARG A 20 8.73 7.38 0.80
C ARG A 20 9.85 6.94 1.74
N GLN A 21 10.77 7.84 2.10
CA GLN A 21 11.88 7.59 3.02
C GLN A 21 11.48 7.73 4.50
N SER A 22 10.36 8.38 4.80
CA SER A 22 9.95 8.64 6.19
C SER A 22 9.25 7.47 6.88
N GLY A 23 8.84 6.45 6.11
CA GLY A 23 8.19 5.26 6.63
C GLY A 23 9.16 4.09 6.82
N GLU A 24 8.97 3.34 7.89
CA GLU A 24 9.67 2.07 8.14
C GLU A 24 8.80 0.90 7.69
N ALA A 25 9.41 -0.06 6.98
CA ALA A 25 8.72 -1.26 6.54
C ALA A 25 8.57 -2.25 7.71
N LYS A 26 7.36 -2.75 7.92
CA LYS A 26 7.05 -3.76 8.93
C LYS A 26 6.58 -5.03 8.25
N ASP A 27 7.15 -6.16 8.65
CA ASP A 27 6.69 -7.48 8.24
C ASP A 27 5.39 -7.81 8.99
N VAL A 28 4.35 -8.13 8.22
CA VAL A 28 3.01 -8.44 8.73
C VAL A 28 2.41 -9.59 7.94
N VAL A 29 1.41 -10.25 8.51
CA VAL A 29 0.70 -11.36 7.88
C VAL A 29 -0.77 -11.01 7.77
N ALA A 30 -1.32 -11.13 6.56
CA ALA A 30 -2.76 -11.10 6.35
C ALA A 30 -3.31 -12.51 6.54
N HIS A 31 -3.94 -12.75 7.70
CA HIS A 31 -4.54 -14.04 8.01
C HIS A 31 -5.77 -14.29 7.15
N GLN A 32 -5.85 -15.46 6.51
CA GLN A 32 -6.91 -15.78 5.55
C GLN A 32 -7.11 -14.65 4.51
N GLY A 33 -5.99 -14.12 3.99
CA GLY A 33 -5.97 -13.05 3.00
C GLY A 33 -6.50 -11.69 3.47
N SER A 34 -6.74 -11.49 4.77
CA SER A 34 -7.20 -10.19 5.30
C SER A 34 -6.29 -9.68 6.42
N PHE A 35 -6.06 -8.36 6.44
CA PHE A 35 -5.32 -7.67 7.50
C PHE A 35 -6.09 -6.44 7.94
N GLN A 36 -6.15 -6.21 9.24
CA GLN A 36 -6.81 -5.04 9.82
C GLN A 36 -5.96 -4.44 10.94
N GLN A 37 -5.90 -3.11 10.97
CA GLN A 37 -5.14 -2.38 11.98
C GLN A 37 -5.85 -1.07 12.33
N ALA A 38 -5.99 -0.78 13.62
CA ALA A 38 -6.43 0.53 14.08
C ALA A 38 -5.33 1.58 13.82
N PRO A 39 -5.64 2.75 13.24
CA PRO A 39 -4.67 3.82 13.06
C PRO A 39 -4.14 4.29 14.42
N SER A 40 -2.84 4.56 14.50
CA SER A 40 -2.17 4.96 15.75
C SER A 40 -2.43 6.43 16.15
N GLY A 41 -3.55 7.03 15.72
CA GLY A 41 -3.83 8.47 15.86
C GLY A 41 -2.94 9.39 15.01
N LYS A 42 -1.98 8.82 14.27
CA LYS A 42 -1.11 9.56 13.34
C LYS A 42 -1.76 9.70 11.97
N VAL A 43 -1.47 10.80 11.29
CA VAL A 43 -1.89 11.05 9.90
C VAL A 43 -0.77 10.58 8.98
N TYR A 44 -1.11 9.67 8.06
CA TYR A 44 -0.18 9.17 7.05
C TYR A 44 -0.64 9.64 5.67
N GLN A 45 0.27 10.21 4.87
CA GLN A 45 -0.04 10.66 3.51
C GLN A 45 0.18 9.57 2.46
N LEU A 46 0.95 8.51 2.78
CA LEU A 46 1.21 7.41 1.85
C LEU A 46 1.29 6.08 2.59
N MET A 47 0.62 5.06 2.06
CA MET A 47 0.79 3.67 2.47
C MET A 47 1.41 2.88 1.32
N ARG A 48 2.35 1.99 1.64
CA ARG A 48 2.99 1.09 0.67
C ARG A 48 2.83 -0.34 1.15
N ILE A 49 2.46 -1.21 0.22
CA ILE A 49 2.34 -2.65 0.41
C ILE A 49 3.33 -3.28 -0.55
N ALA A 50 4.18 -4.17 -0.05
CA ALA A 50 5.03 -5.02 -0.87
C ALA A 50 4.75 -6.48 -0.57
N VAL A 51 4.38 -7.21 -1.61
CA VAL A 51 4.10 -8.66 -1.61
C VAL A 51 4.99 -9.29 -2.67
N GLU A 52 5.51 -10.49 -2.41
CA GLU A 52 6.46 -11.16 -3.32
C GLU A 52 5.76 -11.90 -4.47
N ASP A 53 4.54 -12.38 -4.24
CA ASP A 53 3.73 -13.06 -5.24
C ASP A 53 3.10 -12.05 -6.22
N ASP A 54 3.51 -12.11 -7.49
CA ASP A 54 3.07 -11.23 -8.56
C ASP A 54 1.64 -11.51 -9.07
N THR A 55 1.06 -12.64 -8.64
CA THR A 55 -0.34 -12.98 -8.91
C THR A 55 -1.30 -12.37 -7.88
N LEU A 56 -0.76 -11.84 -6.78
CA LEU A 56 -1.54 -11.21 -5.71
C LEU A 56 -1.61 -9.71 -5.87
N PHE A 57 -2.78 -9.16 -5.57
CA PHE A 57 -2.98 -7.73 -5.40
C PHE A 57 -3.89 -7.48 -4.20
N SER A 58 -3.84 -6.26 -3.68
CA SER A 58 -4.61 -5.87 -2.50
C SER A 58 -5.72 -4.89 -2.85
N GLU A 59 -6.91 -5.14 -2.34
CA GLU A 59 -7.93 -4.10 -2.14
C GLU A 59 -7.76 -3.48 -0.75
N ILE A 60 -7.87 -2.16 -0.70
CA ILE A 60 -7.51 -1.37 0.48
C ILE A 60 -8.66 -0.43 0.81
N SER A 61 -9.05 -0.40 2.08
CA SER A 61 -9.89 0.63 2.65
C SER A 61 -9.22 1.21 3.89
N ALA A 62 -9.00 2.53 3.90
CA ALA A 62 -8.39 3.20 5.03
C ALA A 62 -9.25 4.41 5.43
N ASN A 63 -9.65 4.45 6.69
CA ASN A 63 -10.32 5.60 7.29
C ASN A 63 -9.70 5.93 8.66
N LYS A 64 -10.20 6.96 9.35
CA LYS A 64 -9.66 7.40 10.65
C LYS A 64 -9.78 6.37 11.78
N TYR A 65 -10.54 5.29 11.58
CA TYR A 65 -10.81 4.25 12.58
C TYR A 65 -10.15 2.91 12.24
N LEU A 66 -10.01 2.58 10.96
CA LEU A 66 -9.57 1.25 10.52
C LEU A 66 -8.83 1.33 9.18
N LEU A 67 -7.66 0.69 9.16
CA LEU A 67 -7.00 0.23 7.95
C LEU A 67 -7.42 -1.23 7.71
N SER A 68 -7.97 -1.52 6.54
CA SER A 68 -8.35 -2.86 6.10
C SER A 68 -7.70 -3.15 4.75
N ILE A 69 -7.05 -4.31 4.66
CA ILE A 69 -6.38 -4.82 3.47
C ILE A 69 -6.95 -6.21 3.20
N ARG A 70 -7.33 -6.48 1.95
CA ARG A 70 -7.76 -7.81 1.50
C ARG A 70 -6.99 -8.20 0.25
N PHE A 71 -6.37 -9.36 0.27
CA PHE A 71 -5.64 -9.90 -0.87
C PHE A 71 -6.58 -10.70 -1.77
N LEU A 72 -6.41 -10.46 -3.07
CA LEU A 72 -7.04 -11.20 -4.14
C LEU A 72 -5.96 -11.76 -5.05
N LYS A 73 -6.28 -12.90 -5.67
CA LYS A 73 -5.46 -13.52 -6.69
C LYS A 73 -6.07 -13.25 -8.06
N SER A 74 -5.25 -12.72 -8.97
CA SER A 74 -5.61 -12.56 -10.37
C SER A 74 -5.24 -13.84 -11.13
N ASP A 75 -6.19 -14.41 -11.85
CA ASP A 75 -5.98 -15.51 -12.80
C ASP A 75 -6.38 -15.00 -14.20
N ARG A 76 -5.58 -15.31 -15.21
CA ARG A 76 -5.48 -14.56 -16.49
C ARG A 76 -6.80 -14.32 -17.23
N ASP A 77 -7.84 -15.11 -16.96
CA ASP A 77 -9.17 -14.99 -17.58
C ASP A 77 -10.35 -15.05 -16.59
N LYS A 78 -10.09 -15.02 -15.27
CA LYS A 78 -11.15 -15.16 -14.27
C LYS A 78 -11.31 -13.88 -13.47
N LYS A 79 -12.51 -13.71 -12.91
CA LYS A 79 -12.73 -12.69 -11.87
C LYS A 79 -11.73 -12.91 -10.73
N PRO A 80 -11.13 -11.83 -10.18
CA PRO A 80 -10.27 -11.94 -9.02
C PRO A 80 -10.93 -12.73 -7.90
N GLN A 81 -10.16 -13.64 -7.30
CA GLN A 81 -10.64 -14.50 -6.23
C GLN A 81 -10.02 -14.08 -4.90
N ILE A 82 -10.83 -14.08 -3.85
CA ILE A 82 -10.33 -13.83 -2.50
C ILE A 82 -9.36 -14.93 -2.10
N VAL A 83 -8.24 -14.53 -1.54
CA VAL A 83 -7.23 -15.44 -1.01
C VAL A 83 -7.67 -15.91 0.38
N ASN A 84 -7.71 -17.22 0.60
CA ASN A 84 -8.08 -17.82 1.90
C ASN A 84 -6.86 -18.44 2.63
N VAL A 85 -5.65 -18.03 2.25
CA VAL A 85 -4.40 -18.45 2.89
C VAL A 85 -3.73 -17.26 3.55
N ASP A 86 -2.81 -17.52 4.47
CA ASP A 86 -2.01 -16.48 5.10
C ASP A 86 -1.03 -15.89 4.09
N VAL A 87 -1.04 -14.56 3.97
CA VAL A 87 -0.18 -13.83 3.02
C VAL A 87 0.82 -12.98 3.82
N PRO A 88 2.12 -13.34 3.84
CA PRO A 88 3.16 -12.47 4.39
C PRO A 88 3.39 -11.29 3.44
N PHE A 89 3.48 -10.08 3.99
CA PHE A 89 3.74 -8.87 3.22
C PHE A 89 4.43 -7.81 4.08
N ARG A 90 4.99 -6.79 3.42
CA ARG A 90 5.56 -5.61 4.07
C ARG A 90 4.62 -4.44 3.97
N LEU A 91 4.27 -3.87 5.13
CA LEU A 91 3.48 -2.65 5.26
C LEU A 91 4.40 -1.48 5.64
N THR A 92 4.33 -0.38 4.90
CA THR A 92 5.02 0.87 5.24
C THR A 92 4.01 2.01 5.30
N LEU A 93 3.96 2.71 6.42
CA LEU A 93 3.15 3.92 6.59
C LEU A 93 4.09 5.13 6.60
N CYS A 94 3.94 5.98 5.59
CA CYS A 94 4.80 7.13 5.32
C CYS A 94 4.11 8.41 5.78
N GLN A 95 4.85 9.25 6.50
CA GLN A 95 4.38 10.54 6.96
C GLN A 95 5.46 11.62 6.86
N LEU A 96 5.12 12.82 6.38
CA LEU A 96 6.02 13.98 6.40
C LEU A 96 5.44 15.05 7.35
#